data_AF-A0A0H2QWC8-F1
#
_entry.id   AF-A0A0H2QWC8-F1
#
_cell.length_a   1.000
_cell.length_b   1.000
_cell.length_c   1.000
_cell.angle_alpha   90.00
_cell.angle_beta   90.00
_cell.angle_gamma   90.00
#
_symmetry.space_group_name_H-M   'P 1'
#
loop_
_entity.id
_entity.type
_entity.pdbx_description
1 polymer ?
#
loop_
_entity_poly.entity_id
_entity_poly.type
_entity_poly.pdbx_seq_one_letter_code
_entity_poly.pdbx_strand_id
1 'polypeptide(L)'
;MSDYASQGRTRPDNVIDLQNCKSHQSYYTVLSRSASAEGTVIMQGFDASKIQNTNQMSGYLRQEFRELELLNEITKLKYEGKLPDNVNSRRRYGLL
;
A
#
# COMPACT_ATOMS: atom_id res chain seq x y z
N MET A 1 17.15 -8.85 10.08
CA MET A 1 15.72 -9.04 10.45
C MET A 1 15.00 -9.46 9.18
N SER A 2 14.08 -10.42 9.24
CA SER A 2 13.27 -10.76 8.06
C SER A 2 12.31 -9.62 7.73
N ASP A 3 11.81 -9.59 6.49
CA ASP A 3 10.76 -8.69 6.05
C ASP A 3 9.55 -8.73 7.00
N TYR A 4 9.05 -9.92 7.34
CA TYR A 4 7.95 -10.10 8.31
C TYR A 4 8.26 -9.51 9.69
N ALA A 5 9.42 -9.83 10.27
CA ALA A 5 9.77 -9.38 11.62
C ALA A 5 10.05 -7.87 11.68
N SER A 6 10.32 -7.24 10.52
CA SER A 6 10.56 -5.81 10.41
C SER A 6 9.28 -4.98 10.39
N GLN A 7 8.13 -5.59 10.12
CA GLN A 7 6.87 -4.88 9.95
C GLN A 7 6.54 -3.98 11.14
N GLY A 8 6.18 -2.72 10.86
CA GLY A 8 5.80 -1.73 11.88
C GLY A 8 6.98 -1.08 12.62
N ARG A 9 8.22 -1.31 12.18
CA ARG A 9 9.40 -0.63 12.72
C ARG A 9 9.83 0.54 11.82
N THR A 10 10.41 1.56 12.43
CA THR A 10 11.11 2.64 11.72
C THR A 10 12.58 2.57 12.08
N ARG A 11 13.45 2.69 11.08
CA ARG A 11 14.90 2.60 11.19
C ARG A 11 15.54 3.84 10.56
N PRO A 12 16.34 4.61 11.34
CA PRO A 12 17.17 5.67 10.78
C PRO A 12 18.13 5.12 9.73
N ASP A 13 18.85 4.04 10.07
CA ASP A 13 19.73 3.32 9.16
C ASP A 13 19.13 1.95 8.81
N ASN A 14 18.72 1.82 7.55
CA ASN A 14 18.01 0.67 7.00
C ASN A 14 18.81 0.01 5.87
N VAL A 15 19.68 -0.91 6.27
CA VAL A 15 20.39 -1.79 5.33
C VAL A 15 19.45 -2.93 4.94
N ILE A 16 19.10 -3.02 3.66
CA ILE A 16 18.14 -3.97 3.13
C ILE A 16 18.71 -4.79 1.98
N ASP A 17 18.21 -6.03 1.86
CA ASP A 17 18.49 -6.94 0.76
C ASP A 17 17.18 -7.29 0.04
N LEU A 18 17.03 -6.74 -1.16
CA LEU A 18 15.85 -6.93 -2.01
C LEU A 18 15.91 -8.19 -2.87
N GLN A 19 17.09 -8.80 -3.03
CA GLN A 19 17.26 -9.98 -3.87
C GLN A 19 16.48 -11.19 -3.30
N ASN A 20 16.52 -11.34 -1.97
CA ASN A 20 15.84 -12.41 -1.25
C ASN A 20 14.36 -12.13 -0.95
N CYS A 21 13.87 -10.94 -1.26
CA CYS A 21 12.46 -10.58 -1.08
C CYS A 21 11.59 -11.25 -2.16
N LYS A 22 10.62 -12.06 -1.75
CA LYS A 22 9.83 -12.92 -2.66
C LYS A 22 8.69 -12.20 -3.37
N SER A 23 8.16 -11.12 -2.79
CA SER A 23 6.91 -10.51 -3.23
C SER A 23 6.98 -8.99 -3.25
N HIS A 24 6.02 -8.37 -3.93
CA HIS A 24 5.76 -6.92 -3.85
C HIS A 24 5.60 -6.44 -2.40
N GLN A 25 4.86 -7.20 -1.59
CA GLN A 25 4.63 -6.87 -0.18
C GLN A 25 5.92 -6.89 0.62
N SER A 26 6.83 -7.82 0.35
CA SER A 26 8.15 -7.89 0.99
C SER A 26 8.96 -6.64 0.67
N TYR A 27 9.01 -6.22 -0.61
CA TYR A 27 9.67 -5.00 -1.06
C TYR A 27 9.12 -3.77 -0.34
N TYR A 28 7.79 -3.61 -0.36
CA TYR A 28 7.12 -2.52 0.34
C TYR A 28 7.45 -2.53 1.84
N THR A 29 7.41 -3.70 2.48
CA THR A 29 7.61 -3.84 3.92
C THR A 29 9.02 -3.44 4.33
N VAL A 30 10.06 -3.87 3.60
CA VAL A 30 11.45 -3.54 3.98
C VAL A 30 11.81 -2.09 3.65
N LEU A 31 11.34 -1.56 2.52
CA LEU A 31 11.59 -0.17 2.12
C LEU A 31 10.87 0.83 3.05
N SER A 32 9.63 0.53 3.45
CA SER A 32 8.84 1.38 4.35
C SER A 32 9.32 1.37 5.81
N ARG A 33 10.44 0.72 6.13
CA ARG A 33 11.11 0.85 7.44
C ARG A 33 12.10 1.99 7.46
N SER A 34 12.57 2.44 6.30
CA SER A 34 13.50 3.56 6.22
C SER A 34 12.84 4.85 6.68
N ALA A 35 13.51 5.59 7.56
CA ALA A 35 13.07 6.93 7.95
C ALA A 35 13.35 7.98 6.86
N SER A 36 14.38 7.76 6.04
CA SER A 36 14.78 8.63 4.93
C SER A 36 15.42 7.83 3.80
N ALA A 37 15.50 8.43 2.62
CA ALA A 37 16.24 7.84 1.49
C ALA A 37 17.74 7.75 1.77
N GLU A 38 18.33 8.77 2.43
CA GLU A 38 19.74 8.80 2.81
C GLU A 38 20.11 7.63 3.75
N GLY A 39 19.24 7.32 4.70
CA GLY A 39 19.41 6.19 5.62
C GLY A 39 19.11 4.82 5.00
N THR A 40 18.72 4.76 3.72
CA THR A 40 18.41 3.49 3.04
C THR A 40 19.60 2.99 2.25
N VAL A 41 20.11 1.82 2.60
CA VAL A 41 21.20 1.17 1.87
C VAL A 41 20.69 -0.13 1.27
N ILE A 42 20.71 -0.20 -0.06
CA ILE A 42 20.34 -1.40 -0.81
C ILE A 42 21.63 -2.17 -1.13
N MET A 43 21.80 -3.34 -0.50
CA MET A 43 23.06 -4.10 -0.56
C MET A 43 23.34 -4.74 -1.93
N GLN A 44 22.30 -5.08 -2.69
CA GLN A 44 22.39 -5.81 -3.96
C GLN A 44 21.38 -5.27 -4.98
N GLY A 45 21.47 -5.73 -6.24
CA GLY A 45 20.44 -5.45 -7.24
C GLY A 45 19.05 -5.91 -6.79
N PHE A 46 18.02 -5.33 -7.41
CA PHE A 46 16.64 -5.69 -7.16
C PHE A 46 15.90 -6.00 -8.46
N ASP A 47 14.84 -6.79 -8.38
CA ASP A 47 13.99 -7.10 -9.51
C ASP A 47 12.92 -6.00 -9.65
N ALA A 48 13.13 -5.09 -10.60
CA ALA A 48 12.22 -3.97 -10.84
C ALA A 48 10.81 -4.43 -11.22
N SER A 49 10.64 -5.64 -11.77
CA SER A 49 9.33 -6.17 -12.14
C SER A 49 8.43 -6.33 -10.91
N LYS A 50 9.00 -6.62 -9.72
CA LYS A 50 8.28 -6.71 -8.45
C LYS A 50 7.68 -5.38 -7.99
N ILE A 51 8.12 -4.26 -8.56
CA ILE A 51 7.59 -2.91 -8.29
C ILE A 51 6.70 -2.44 -9.44
N GLN A 52 7.18 -2.56 -10.67
CA GLN A 52 6.60 -1.90 -11.85
C GLN A 52 5.41 -2.66 -12.46
N ASN A 53 5.31 -3.96 -12.22
CA ASN A 53 4.24 -4.76 -12.84
C ASN A 53 2.98 -4.73 -11.97
N THR A 54 1.87 -4.27 -12.56
CA THR A 54 0.55 -4.13 -11.90
C THR A 54 -0.02 -5.45 -11.36
N ASN A 55 0.47 -6.59 -11.84
CA ASN A 55 0.04 -7.92 -11.38
C ASN A 55 0.79 -8.41 -10.13
N GLN A 56 1.80 -7.70 -9.64
CA GLN A 56 2.55 -8.09 -8.45
C GLN A 56 1.78 -7.78 -7.15
N MET A 57 0.91 -6.78 -7.19
CA MET A 57 -0.06 -6.54 -6.13
C MET A 57 -1.29 -7.43 -6.32
N SER A 58 -1.70 -8.13 -5.26
CA SER A 58 -2.89 -8.99 -5.27
C SER A 58 -4.12 -8.25 -5.81
N GLY A 59 -4.91 -8.92 -6.66
CA GLY A 59 -6.16 -8.36 -7.18
C GLY A 59 -7.13 -7.95 -6.06
N TYR A 60 -7.22 -8.75 -5.01
CA TYR A 60 -8.03 -8.42 -3.83
C TYR A 60 -7.54 -7.14 -3.14
N LEU A 61 -6.23 -6.97 -2.97
CA LEU A 61 -5.68 -5.77 -2.33
C LEU A 61 -5.93 -4.52 -3.18
N ARG A 62 -5.81 -4.63 -4.51
CA ARG A 62 -6.17 -3.55 -5.45
C ARG A 62 -7.64 -3.16 -5.32
N GLN A 63 -8.53 -4.14 -5.20
CA GLN A 63 -9.95 -3.90 -5.00
C GLN A 63 -10.22 -3.19 -3.67
N GLU A 64 -9.63 -3.66 -2.57
CA GLU A 64 -9.76 -3.02 -1.25
C GLU A 64 -9.30 -1.57 -1.28
N PHE A 65 -8.15 -1.26 -1.90
CA PHE A 65 -7.69 0.14 -2.04
C PHE A 65 -8.68 1.00 -2.84
N ARG A 66 -9.21 0.48 -3.96
CA ARG A 66 -10.24 1.18 -4.73
C ARG A 66 -11.50 1.44 -3.90
N GLU A 67 -11.92 0.47 -3.08
CA GLU A 67 -13.08 0.61 -2.20
C GLU A 67 -12.85 1.65 -1.11
N LEU A 68 -11.64 1.75 -0.56
CA LEU A 68 -11.26 2.77 0.41
C LEU A 68 -11.30 4.18 -0.21
N GLU A 69 -10.81 4.35 -1.44
CA GLU A 69 -10.90 5.64 -2.15
C GLU A 69 -12.35 6.03 -2.43
N LEU A 70 -13.18 5.08 -2.86
CA LEU A 70 -14.61 5.31 -3.06
C LEU A 70 -15.32 5.69 -1.75
N LEU A 71 -14.99 5.02 -0.64
CA LEU A 71 -15.50 5.35 0.68
C LEU A 71 -15.09 6.76 1.12
N ASN A 72 -13.83 7.15 0.86
CA ASN A 72 -13.32 8.48 1.17
C ASN A 72 -14.10 9.55 0.40
N GLU A 73 -14.32 9.36 -0.90
CA GLU A 73 -15.07 10.32 -1.74
C GLU A 73 -16.54 10.45 -1.30
N ILE A 74 -17.21 9.33 -1.00
CA ILE A 74 -18.58 9.36 -0.46
C ILE A 74 -18.62 10.12 0.87
N THR A 75 -17.65 9.88 1.74
CA THR A 75 -17.56 10.55 3.05
C THR A 75 -17.38 12.06 2.87
N LYS A 76 -16.52 12.47 1.94
CA LYS A 76 -16.33 13.87 1.57
C LYS A 76 -17.59 14.51 1.01
N LEU A 77 -18.24 13.90 0.01
CA LEU A 77 -19.47 14.42 -0.59
C LEU A 77 -20.60 14.55 0.44
N LYS A 78 -20.71 13.60 1.37
CA LYS A 78 -21.68 13.66 2.46
C LYS A 78 -21.40 14.84 3.40
N TYR A 79 -20.14 15.03 3.77
CA TYR A 79 -19.72 16.15 4.60
C TYR A 79 -20.00 17.51 3.93
N GLU A 80 -19.76 17.60 2.62
CA GLU A 80 -20.02 18.81 1.82
C GLU A 80 -21.51 19.03 1.50
N GLY A 81 -22.41 18.09 1.85
CA GLY A 81 -23.83 18.16 1.49
C GLY A 81 -24.11 17.99 -0.01
N LYS A 82 -23.16 17.40 -0.76
CA LYS A 82 -23.24 17.17 -2.21
C LYS A 82 -23.51 15.72 -2.59
N LEU A 83 -23.66 14.83 -1.60
CA LEU A 83 -23.97 13.44 -1.86
C LEU A 83 -25.40 13.31 -2.39
N PRO A 84 -25.64 12.69 -3.56
CA PRO A 84 -26.98 12.52 -4.09
C PRO A 84 -27.90 11.72 -3.15
N ASP A 85 -29.17 12.11 -3.05
CA ASP A 85 -30.14 11.53 -2.11
C ASP A 85 -30.42 10.04 -2.34
N ASN A 86 -30.19 9.54 -3.56
CA ASN A 86 -30.33 8.12 -3.88
C ASN A 86 -29.18 7.26 -3.32
N VAL A 87 -28.10 7.88 -2.83
CA VAL A 87 -26.97 7.18 -2.20
C VAL A 87 -27.29 6.95 -0.71
N ASN A 88 -28.07 5.91 -0.43
CA ASN A 88 -28.42 5.53 0.93
C ASN A 88 -27.26 4.80 1.61
N SER A 89 -26.43 5.56 2.32
CA SER A 89 -25.21 5.08 2.99
C SER A 89 -25.52 4.07 4.11
N ARG A 90 -25.60 2.78 3.79
CA ARG A 90 -25.51 1.68 4.77
C ARG A 90 -24.52 0.59 4.38
N ARG A 91 -24.28 0.32 3.09
CA ARG A 91 -23.30 -0.68 2.62
C ARG A 91 -22.70 -0.29 1.27
N ARG A 92 -21.41 -0.63 1.09
CA ARG A 92 -20.56 -0.40 -0.09
C ARG A 92 -21.11 -0.96 -1.42
N TYR A 93 -22.02 -1.94 -1.35
CA TYR A 93 -22.63 -2.60 -2.52
C TYR A 93 -23.81 -1.86 -3.15
N GLY A 94 -24.31 -0.77 -2.54
CA GLY A 94 -25.50 -0.07 -3.04
C GLY A 94 -25.25 0.93 -4.17
N LEU A 95 -24.05 0.97 -4.75
CA LEU A 95 -23.61 2.00 -5.72
C LEU A 95 -23.02 1.44 -7.02
N LEU A 96 -23.02 0.11 -7.19
CA LEU A 96 -22.74 -0.58 -8.45
C LEU A 96 -24.06 -1.12 -9.00
#